data_AF-A0A7D9D9K1-F1
#
_entry.id   AF-A0A7D9D9K1-F1
#
_cell.length_a   1.000
_cell.length_b   1.000
_cell.length_c   1.000
_cell.angle_alpha   90.00
_cell.angle_beta   90.00
_cell.angle_gamma   90.00
#
_symmetry.space_group_name_H-M   'P 1'
#
loop_
_entity.id
_entity.type
_entity.pdbx_description
1 polymer ?
#
loop_
_entity_poly.entity_id
_entity_poly.type
_entity_poly.pdbx_seq_one_letter_code
_entity_poly.pdbx_strand_id
1 'polypeptide(L)'
;MVDAVVNDYVNSEIVCTLAALGYTEDNEYYKGDDCLECLKDLIRFLRVDDATCEIRRQLGRSQAVEKDLIPLLSSCTPKEHDIFDVCIRLMVNLTQPAMICFGKVPKEKMERHWFLEVTSHLQSYKEAFAEREIMTVIGRELGRLLQLEWDNREEEDTLLIERILLLLRNILHVPADPKAEKRTDEDATIHDQVLWNLHANGVDDLILYVASSPDESRWCMHALEIISHMLREQKADIVAKTAVRRTRKEQEEDTRELEIMYEREKASKNSASQKGIRHSNFGGTYYMQNLKALNDENKLLYHKPVQPAGETTATTKQPQQQPPQQQQQQRQQQQQQQQQQRQQQQQQQQQQQQQQQQQQQQQQQQQQQQQQQQQ
;
A
#
# COMPACT_ATOMS: atom_id res chain seq x y z
N MET A 1 26.75 -13.94 21.89
CA MET A 1 26.81 -15.32 21.33
C MET A 1 25.67 -16.16 21.88
N VAL A 2 25.44 -16.15 23.20
CA VAL A 2 24.25 -16.77 23.83
C VAL A 2 22.95 -16.16 23.30
N ASP A 3 22.83 -14.83 23.26
CA ASP A 3 21.62 -14.16 22.74
C ASP A 3 21.33 -14.47 21.26
N ALA A 4 22.38 -14.62 20.44
CA ALA A 4 22.22 -14.95 19.02
C ALA A 4 21.75 -16.42 18.82
N VAL A 5 22.22 -17.35 19.65
CA VAL A 5 21.81 -18.77 19.60
C VAL A 5 20.39 -18.94 20.14
N VAL A 6 20.03 -18.21 21.19
CA VAL A 6 18.66 -18.19 21.72
C VAL A 6 17.71 -17.61 20.67
N ASN A 7 18.10 -16.52 19.98
CA ASN A 7 17.28 -15.93 18.93
C ASN A 7 17.10 -16.88 17.74
N ASP A 8 18.14 -17.62 17.33
CA ASP A 8 18.05 -18.58 16.22
C ASP A 8 17.15 -19.79 16.55
N TYR A 9 17.15 -20.23 17.81
CA TYR A 9 16.25 -21.28 18.28
C TYR A 9 14.78 -20.84 18.28
N VAL A 10 14.50 -19.66 18.84
CA VAL A 10 13.14 -19.07 18.83
C VAL A 10 12.65 -18.84 17.39
N ASN A 11 13.53 -18.40 16.49
CA ASN A 11 13.19 -18.23 15.09
C ASN A 11 12.76 -19.56 14.44
N SER A 12 13.47 -20.66 14.73
CA SER A 12 13.11 -21.99 14.23
C SER A 12 11.76 -22.47 14.78
N GLU A 13 11.51 -22.26 16.08
CA GLU A 13 10.23 -22.60 16.70
C GLU A 13 9.05 -21.85 16.09
N ILE A 14 9.21 -20.55 15.80
CA ILE A 14 8.16 -19.74 15.15
C ILE A 14 7.85 -20.27 13.75
N VAL A 15 8.87 -20.62 12.96
CA VAL A 15 8.66 -21.16 11.60
C VAL A 15 7.96 -22.51 11.65
N CYS A 16 8.36 -23.40 12.55
CA CYS A 16 7.70 -24.69 12.76
C CYS A 16 6.25 -24.51 13.21
N THR A 17 5.98 -23.58 14.12
CA THR A 17 4.64 -23.29 14.63
C THR A 17 3.73 -22.73 13.53
N LEU A 18 4.26 -21.83 12.68
CA LEU A 18 3.53 -21.33 11.51
C LEU A 18 3.22 -22.46 10.52
N ALA A 19 4.20 -23.29 10.18
CA ALA A 19 4.00 -24.42 9.27
C ALA A 19 2.99 -25.45 9.79
N ALA A 20 2.83 -25.55 11.12
CA ALA A 20 1.85 -26.43 11.76
C ALA A 20 0.42 -25.85 11.81
N LEU A 21 0.21 -24.58 11.44
CA LEU A 21 -1.14 -24.00 11.36
C LEU A 21 -1.99 -24.67 10.30
N GLY A 22 -1.38 -24.99 9.15
CA GLY A 22 -2.07 -25.54 7.99
C GLY A 22 -1.36 -25.21 6.68
N TYR A 23 -2.05 -25.47 5.58
CA TYR A 23 -1.58 -25.15 4.24
C TYR A 23 -2.76 -24.89 3.30
N THR A 24 -2.52 -24.14 2.22
CA THR A 24 -3.50 -23.94 1.15
C THR A 24 -3.22 -24.90 0.00
N GLU A 25 -4.24 -25.66 -0.42
CA GLU A 25 -4.21 -26.51 -1.62
C GLU A 25 -5.53 -26.30 -2.38
N ASP A 26 -5.45 -26.06 -3.70
CA ASP A 26 -6.62 -25.83 -4.57
C ASP A 26 -7.60 -24.72 -4.09
N ASN A 27 -7.06 -23.62 -3.54
CA ASN A 27 -7.81 -22.51 -2.92
C ASN A 27 -8.61 -22.87 -1.67
N GLU A 28 -8.38 -24.05 -1.09
CA GLU A 28 -8.93 -24.43 0.22
C GLU A 28 -7.82 -24.48 1.27
N TYR A 29 -8.10 -23.97 2.47
CA TYR A 29 -7.16 -24.00 3.58
C TYR A 29 -7.40 -25.24 4.45
N TYR A 30 -6.38 -26.10 4.53
CA TYR A 30 -6.36 -27.30 5.35
C TYR A 30 -5.66 -26.99 6.67
N LYS A 31 -6.41 -27.00 7.76
CA LYS A 31 -5.91 -26.73 9.11
C LYS A 31 -5.06 -27.92 9.59
N GLY A 32 -3.96 -27.64 10.29
CA GLY A 32 -3.18 -28.66 10.98
C GLY A 32 -3.91 -29.19 12.23
N ASP A 33 -3.53 -30.39 12.68
CA ASP A 33 -4.17 -31.07 13.81
C ASP A 33 -4.12 -30.23 15.11
N ASP A 34 -3.02 -29.52 15.33
CA ASP A 34 -2.77 -28.69 16.53
C ASP A 34 -2.98 -27.17 16.27
N CYS A 35 -3.73 -26.80 15.22
CA CYS A 35 -3.90 -25.41 14.77
C CYS A 35 -4.23 -24.43 15.91
N LEU A 36 -5.16 -24.79 16.80
CA LEU A 36 -5.56 -23.95 17.93
C LEU A 36 -4.41 -23.70 18.92
N GLU A 37 -3.60 -24.73 19.22
CA GLU A 37 -2.46 -24.58 20.12
C GLU A 37 -1.33 -23.79 19.46
N CYS A 38 -1.08 -24.00 18.17
CA CYS A 38 -0.14 -23.19 17.39
C CYS A 38 -0.53 -21.71 17.41
N LEU A 39 -1.80 -21.36 17.20
CA LEU A 39 -2.27 -19.97 17.32
C LEU A 39 -2.02 -19.39 18.73
N LYS A 40 -2.27 -20.18 19.78
CA LYS A 40 -1.99 -19.75 21.16
C LYS A 40 -0.49 -19.56 21.40
N ASP A 41 0.37 -20.42 20.85
CA ASP A 41 1.82 -20.31 20.95
C ASP A 41 2.36 -19.07 20.25
N LEU A 42 1.87 -18.75 19.06
CA LEU A 42 2.24 -17.51 18.37
C LEU A 42 1.91 -16.26 19.20
N ILE A 43 0.78 -16.27 19.92
CA ILE A 43 0.43 -15.19 20.86
C ILE A 43 1.35 -15.20 22.09
N ARG A 44 1.74 -16.38 22.60
CA ARG A 44 2.70 -16.49 23.71
C ARG A 44 4.06 -15.93 23.32
N PHE A 45 4.55 -16.21 22.11
CA PHE A 45 5.78 -15.63 21.55
C PHE A 45 5.68 -14.11 21.49
N LEU A 46 4.60 -13.55 20.95
CA LEU A 46 4.41 -12.09 20.87
C LEU A 46 4.34 -11.38 22.24
N ARG A 47 4.00 -12.07 23.34
CA ARG A 47 4.01 -11.46 24.69
C ARG A 47 5.41 -11.20 25.22
N VAL A 48 6.39 -11.96 24.76
CA VAL A 48 7.79 -11.83 25.18
C VAL A 48 8.66 -11.15 24.11
N ASP A 49 8.02 -10.61 23.06
CA ASP A 49 8.71 -9.86 22.00
C ASP A 49 9.39 -8.62 22.61
N ASP A 50 10.66 -8.43 22.25
CA ASP A 50 11.50 -7.42 22.86
C ASP A 50 11.38 -6.05 22.15
N ALA A 51 12.23 -5.10 22.54
CA ALA A 51 12.24 -3.76 21.94
C ALA A 51 12.62 -3.76 20.44
N THR A 52 13.17 -4.86 19.91
CA THR A 52 13.48 -5.00 18.49
C THR A 52 12.28 -5.48 17.67
N CYS A 53 11.23 -5.97 18.34
CA CYS A 53 10.06 -6.58 17.74
C CYS A 53 10.43 -7.71 16.74
N GLU A 54 11.45 -8.52 17.06
CA GLU A 54 11.95 -9.56 16.15
C GLU A 54 10.87 -10.58 15.80
N ILE A 55 10.09 -11.02 16.79
CA ILE A 55 9.05 -12.05 16.60
C ILE A 55 7.99 -11.50 15.64
N ARG A 56 7.48 -10.29 15.88
CA ARG A 56 6.56 -9.60 14.98
C ARG A 56 7.14 -9.44 13.57
N ARG A 57 8.41 -9.03 13.46
CA ARG A 57 9.09 -8.85 12.16
C ARG A 57 9.23 -10.18 11.43
N GLN A 58 9.53 -11.26 12.13
CA GLN A 58 9.61 -12.59 11.55
C GLN A 58 8.25 -13.06 11.02
N LEU A 59 7.18 -12.91 11.80
CA LEU A 59 5.82 -13.23 11.37
C LEU A 59 5.39 -12.43 10.13
N GLY A 60 5.80 -11.16 10.06
CA GLY A 60 5.59 -10.32 8.87
C GLY A 60 6.39 -10.76 7.64
N ARG A 61 7.67 -11.13 7.80
CA ARG A 61 8.49 -11.67 6.71
C ARG A 61 7.94 -12.98 6.16
N SER A 62 7.36 -13.80 7.03
CA SER A 62 6.69 -15.05 6.66
C SER A 62 5.34 -14.84 5.98
N GLN A 63 4.81 -13.60 5.99
CA GLN A 63 3.47 -13.25 5.50
C GLN A 63 2.38 -14.07 6.19
N ALA A 64 2.51 -14.24 7.51
CA ALA A 64 1.61 -15.10 8.30
C ALA A 64 0.15 -14.65 8.19
N VAL A 65 -0.12 -13.34 8.12
CA VAL A 65 -1.49 -12.82 8.03
C VAL A 65 -2.10 -13.20 6.68
N GLU A 66 -1.36 -12.96 5.61
CA GLU A 66 -1.82 -13.09 4.23
C GLU A 66 -1.94 -14.54 3.79
N LYS A 67 -0.98 -15.40 4.16
CA LYS A 67 -0.91 -16.80 3.69
C LYS A 67 -1.61 -17.80 4.60
N ASP A 68 -1.72 -17.51 5.89
CA ASP A 68 -2.23 -18.46 6.87
C ASP A 68 -3.46 -17.92 7.59
N LEU A 69 -3.36 -16.79 8.29
CA LEU A 69 -4.43 -16.36 9.19
C LEU A 69 -5.71 -15.94 8.44
N ILE A 70 -5.62 -15.23 7.31
CA ILE A 70 -6.79 -14.87 6.50
C ILE A 70 -7.47 -16.13 5.93
N PRO A 71 -6.76 -17.03 5.22
CA PRO A 71 -7.35 -18.29 4.75
C PRO A 71 -7.90 -19.17 5.89
N LEU A 72 -7.23 -19.20 7.04
CA LEU A 72 -7.70 -19.92 8.23
C LEU A 72 -9.04 -19.37 8.74
N LEU A 73 -9.20 -18.06 8.87
CA LEU A 73 -10.49 -17.45 9.25
C LEU A 73 -11.60 -17.80 8.24
N SER A 74 -11.30 -17.73 6.95
CA SER A 74 -12.26 -18.06 5.89
C SER A 74 -12.68 -19.54 5.87
N SER A 75 -11.80 -20.45 6.32
CA SER A 75 -12.08 -21.89 6.39
C SER A 75 -12.74 -22.32 7.71
N CYS A 76 -12.92 -21.43 8.69
CA CYS A 76 -13.56 -21.77 9.97
C CYS A 76 -15.04 -22.07 9.78
N THR A 77 -15.48 -23.20 10.33
CA THR A 77 -16.89 -23.60 10.42
C THR A 77 -17.53 -23.01 11.68
N PRO A 78 -18.87 -22.95 11.78
CA PRO A 78 -19.56 -22.47 12.98
C PRO A 78 -19.30 -23.29 14.26
N LYS A 79 -18.58 -24.41 14.20
CA LYS A 79 -18.20 -25.18 15.40
C LYS A 79 -16.81 -24.83 15.90
N GLU A 80 -16.02 -24.12 15.11
CA GLU A 80 -14.62 -23.79 15.37
C GLU A 80 -14.46 -22.37 15.93
N HIS A 81 -15.39 -21.97 16.81
CA HIS A 81 -15.40 -20.63 17.43
C HIS A 81 -14.09 -20.32 18.16
N ASP A 82 -13.48 -21.30 18.84
CA ASP A 82 -12.20 -21.12 19.54
C ASP A 82 -11.04 -20.76 18.58
N ILE A 83 -10.98 -21.42 17.42
CA ILE A 83 -9.96 -21.14 16.40
C ILE A 83 -10.18 -19.74 15.84
N PHE A 84 -11.44 -19.40 15.53
CA PHE A 84 -11.81 -18.08 15.03
C PHE A 84 -11.41 -16.97 16.03
N ASP A 85 -11.80 -17.10 17.30
CA ASP A 85 -11.51 -16.11 18.34
C ASP A 85 -10.00 -15.94 18.55
N VAL A 86 -9.25 -17.03 18.69
CA VAL A 86 -7.80 -16.95 18.89
C VAL A 86 -7.09 -16.39 17.65
N CYS A 87 -7.57 -16.70 16.45
CA CYS A 87 -7.03 -16.15 15.21
C CYS A 87 -7.26 -14.63 15.12
N ILE A 88 -8.49 -14.16 15.41
CA ILE A 88 -8.79 -12.72 15.52
C ILE A 88 -7.90 -12.06 16.58
N ARG A 89 -7.73 -12.68 17.75
CA ARG A 89 -6.85 -12.17 18.81
C ARG A 89 -5.39 -12.02 18.35
N LEU A 90 -4.87 -12.98 17.59
CA LEU A 90 -3.53 -12.91 17.01
C LEU A 90 -3.44 -11.78 15.98
N MET A 91 -4.41 -11.66 15.08
CA MET A 91 -4.47 -10.58 14.09
C MET A 91 -4.54 -9.19 14.75
N VAL A 92 -5.34 -9.00 15.80
CA VAL A 92 -5.39 -7.74 16.56
C VAL A 92 -4.01 -7.39 17.11
N ASN A 93 -3.27 -8.37 17.63
CA ASN A 93 -1.90 -8.14 18.11
C ASN A 93 -0.96 -7.75 16.95
N LEU A 94 -0.97 -8.51 15.85
CA LEU A 94 -0.09 -8.28 14.69
C LEU A 94 -0.36 -6.93 13.99
N THR A 95 -1.60 -6.47 14.03
CA THR A 95 -2.04 -5.20 13.40
C THR A 95 -1.88 -3.97 14.30
N GLN A 96 -1.31 -4.10 15.50
CA GLN A 96 -1.03 -2.95 16.37
C GLN A 96 -0.18 -1.90 15.65
N PRO A 97 -0.49 -0.59 15.78
CA PRO A 97 0.31 0.46 15.16
C PRO A 97 1.78 0.36 15.57
N ALA A 98 2.70 0.53 14.62
CA ALA A 98 4.14 0.48 14.90
C ALA A 98 4.56 1.46 16.02
N MET A 99 3.87 2.60 16.14
CA MET A 99 4.08 3.55 17.24
C MET A 99 3.81 2.96 18.63
N ILE A 100 2.86 2.03 18.76
CA ILE A 100 2.59 1.32 20.02
C ILE A 100 3.67 0.28 20.28
N CYS A 101 4.09 -0.47 19.26
CA CYS A 101 5.14 -1.48 19.40
C CYS A 101 6.49 -0.88 19.86
N PHE A 102 6.88 0.27 19.31
CA PHE A 102 8.16 0.92 19.62
C PHE A 102 8.05 2.08 20.65
N GLY A 103 6.83 2.47 21.04
CA GLY A 103 6.52 3.60 21.94
C GLY A 103 6.76 5.00 21.35
N LYS A 104 7.74 5.16 20.46
CA LYS A 104 8.05 6.41 19.74
C LYS A 104 8.70 6.09 18.39
N VAL A 105 8.73 7.06 17.48
CA VAL A 105 9.54 6.95 16.25
C VAL A 105 11.02 6.90 16.63
N PRO A 106 11.75 5.81 16.34
CA PRO A 106 13.16 5.72 16.70
C PRO A 106 14.02 6.70 15.91
N LYS A 107 15.07 7.24 16.56
CA LYS A 107 16.03 8.16 15.95
C LYS A 107 17.26 7.42 15.41
N GLU A 108 17.62 6.31 16.06
CA GLU A 108 18.76 5.50 15.65
C GLU A 108 18.49 4.77 14.35
N LYS A 109 19.53 4.62 13.53
CA LYS A 109 19.38 4.08 12.16
C LYS A 109 18.83 2.65 12.15
N MET A 110 19.29 1.80 13.08
CA MET A 110 18.88 0.39 13.13
C MET A 110 17.46 0.23 13.67
N GLU A 111 17.14 0.83 14.82
CA GLU A 111 15.78 0.81 15.35
C GLU A 111 14.76 1.42 14.37
N ARG A 112 15.15 2.50 13.67
CA ARG A 112 14.30 3.10 12.64
C ARG A 112 14.09 2.17 11.45
N HIS A 113 15.08 1.35 11.11
CA HIS A 113 14.91 0.33 10.07
C HIS A 113 13.87 -0.73 10.49
N TRP A 114 13.94 -1.23 11.73
CA TRP A 114 12.96 -2.18 12.27
C TRP A 114 11.55 -1.58 12.35
N PHE A 115 11.44 -0.32 12.78
CA PHE A 115 10.17 0.41 12.80
C PHE A 115 9.52 0.50 11.42
N LEU A 116 10.33 0.84 10.39
CA LEU A 116 9.85 0.92 9.01
C LEU A 116 9.51 -0.45 8.43
N GLU A 117 10.25 -1.50 8.81
CA GLU A 117 9.95 -2.89 8.44
C GLU A 117 8.58 -3.31 9.00
N VAL A 118 8.31 -3.09 10.29
CA VAL A 118 6.98 -3.35 10.88
C VAL A 118 5.89 -2.53 10.19
N THR A 119 6.16 -1.25 9.88
CA THR A 119 5.21 -0.41 9.15
C THR A 119 4.90 -0.98 7.76
N SER A 120 5.90 -1.50 7.05
CA SER A 120 5.72 -2.16 5.76
C SER A 120 4.87 -3.42 5.86
N HIS A 121 5.07 -4.25 6.89
CA HIS A 121 4.23 -5.43 7.11
C HIS A 121 2.76 -5.04 7.39
N LEU A 122 2.53 -4.00 8.21
CA LEU A 122 1.18 -3.48 8.47
C LEU A 122 0.49 -3.03 7.17
N GLN A 123 1.23 -2.44 6.24
CA GLN A 123 0.71 -2.04 4.92
C GLN A 123 0.32 -3.24 4.07
N SER A 124 1.14 -4.30 4.04
CA SER A 124 0.80 -5.57 3.40
C SER A 124 -0.45 -6.22 4.02
N TYR A 125 -0.59 -6.15 5.35
CA TYR A 125 -1.81 -6.62 6.02
C TYR A 125 -3.03 -5.82 5.58
N LYS A 126 -2.95 -4.47 5.53
CA LYS A 126 -4.05 -3.64 5.05
C LYS A 126 -4.48 -3.99 3.62
N GLU A 127 -3.52 -4.26 2.75
CA GLU A 127 -3.77 -4.71 1.37
C GLU A 127 -4.51 -6.05 1.35
N ALA A 128 -4.09 -7.03 2.16
CA ALA A 128 -4.80 -8.32 2.24
C ALA A 128 -6.24 -8.19 2.80
N PHE A 129 -6.49 -7.21 3.67
CA PHE A 129 -7.84 -6.88 4.15
C PHE A 129 -8.69 -6.08 3.14
N ALA A 130 -8.10 -5.64 2.02
CA ALA A 130 -8.83 -5.08 0.90
C ALA A 130 -9.47 -6.16 0.00
N GLU A 131 -9.32 -7.44 0.34
CA GLU A 131 -10.04 -8.54 -0.31
C GLU A 131 -11.46 -8.67 0.25
N ARG A 132 -12.42 -8.99 -0.63
CA ARG A 132 -13.85 -9.03 -0.26
C ARG A 132 -14.16 -10.16 0.72
N GLU A 133 -13.51 -11.31 0.58
CA GLU A 133 -13.85 -12.54 1.28
C GLU A 133 -13.65 -12.41 2.79
N ILE A 134 -12.49 -11.90 3.21
CA ILE A 134 -12.19 -11.70 4.63
C ILE A 134 -13.16 -10.70 5.29
N MET A 135 -13.52 -9.61 4.59
CA MET A 135 -14.49 -8.65 5.12
C MET A 135 -15.89 -9.25 5.26
N THR A 136 -16.27 -10.15 4.35
CA THR A 136 -17.54 -10.90 4.43
C THR A 136 -17.59 -11.75 5.68
N VAL A 137 -16.50 -12.46 5.98
CA VAL A 137 -16.38 -13.35 7.16
C VAL A 137 -16.46 -12.53 8.44
N ILE A 138 -15.69 -11.45 8.55
CA ILE A 138 -15.67 -10.58 9.73
C ILE A 138 -17.04 -9.89 9.94
N GLY A 139 -17.62 -9.34 8.86
CA GLY A 139 -18.91 -8.66 8.92
C GLY A 139 -20.05 -9.59 9.32
N ARG A 140 -20.06 -10.82 8.80
CA ARG A 140 -21.04 -11.84 9.18
C ARG A 140 -20.97 -12.17 10.66
N GLU A 141 -19.77 -12.38 11.19
CA GLU A 141 -19.59 -12.75 12.60
C GLU A 141 -19.95 -11.59 13.53
N LEU A 142 -19.52 -10.37 13.22
CA LEU A 142 -19.92 -9.18 13.97
C LEU A 142 -21.44 -8.99 13.96
N GLY A 143 -22.08 -9.17 12.81
CA GLY A 143 -23.54 -9.10 12.68
C GLY A 143 -24.24 -10.17 13.53
N ARG A 144 -23.75 -11.41 13.51
CA ARG A 144 -24.28 -12.51 14.34
C ARG A 144 -24.23 -12.17 15.84
N LEU A 145 -23.10 -11.64 16.30
CA LEU A 145 -22.90 -11.27 17.71
C LEU A 145 -23.80 -10.09 18.12
N LEU A 146 -23.93 -9.08 17.26
CA LEU A 146 -24.77 -7.90 17.53
C LEU A 146 -26.28 -8.19 17.42
N GLN A 147 -26.69 -9.28 16.76
CA GLN A 147 -28.09 -9.74 16.75
C GLN A 147 -28.54 -10.33 18.08
N LEU A 148 -27.61 -10.77 18.94
CA LEU A 148 -27.94 -11.19 20.30
C LEU A 148 -28.32 -9.96 21.13
N GLU A 149 -29.34 -10.10 21.98
CA GLU A 149 -29.63 -9.09 22.99
C GLU A 149 -28.44 -8.94 23.94
N TRP A 150 -28.15 -7.72 24.37
CA TRP A 150 -26.93 -7.38 25.11
C TRP A 150 -26.76 -8.14 26.43
N ASP A 151 -27.87 -8.57 27.04
CA ASP A 151 -27.95 -9.34 28.29
C ASP A 151 -27.81 -10.86 28.08
N ASN A 152 -28.06 -11.34 26.85
CA ASN A 152 -27.90 -12.74 26.46
C ASN A 152 -26.50 -13.07 25.94
N ARG A 153 -25.62 -12.07 25.76
CA ARG A 153 -24.25 -12.27 25.30
C ARG A 153 -23.37 -12.82 26.42
N GLU A 154 -22.56 -13.82 26.11
CA GLU A 154 -21.55 -14.30 27.03
C GLU A 154 -20.35 -13.33 27.08
N GLU A 155 -19.47 -13.52 28.07
CA GLU A 155 -18.24 -12.72 28.17
C GLU A 155 -17.36 -12.90 26.93
N GLU A 156 -17.32 -14.11 26.38
CA GLU A 156 -16.56 -14.43 25.17
C GLU A 156 -17.13 -13.70 23.93
N ASP A 157 -18.46 -13.64 23.77
CA ASP A 157 -19.11 -12.86 22.70
C ASP A 157 -18.75 -11.38 22.81
N THR A 158 -18.81 -10.84 24.02
CA THR A 158 -18.48 -9.43 24.30
C THR A 158 -17.02 -9.11 23.94
N LEU A 159 -16.10 -9.99 24.31
CA LEU A 159 -14.67 -9.84 24.01
C LEU A 159 -14.40 -9.99 22.52
N LEU A 160 -15.10 -10.89 21.82
CA LEU A 160 -14.97 -11.08 20.38
C LEU A 160 -15.46 -9.85 19.60
N ILE A 161 -16.59 -9.25 19.99
CA ILE A 161 -17.05 -7.97 19.41
C ILE A 161 -15.95 -6.90 19.55
N GLU A 162 -15.42 -6.71 20.76
CA GLU A 162 -14.37 -5.71 21.01
C GLU A 162 -13.12 -5.98 20.16
N ARG A 163 -12.69 -7.23 20.02
CA ARG A 163 -11.54 -7.61 19.19
C ARG A 163 -11.78 -7.37 17.71
N ILE A 164 -12.97 -7.66 17.20
CA ILE A 164 -13.33 -7.37 15.81
C ILE A 164 -13.27 -5.85 15.56
N LEU A 165 -13.85 -5.04 16.45
CA LEU A 165 -13.80 -3.58 16.34
C LEU A 165 -12.36 -3.05 16.39
N LEU A 166 -11.52 -3.59 17.28
CA LEU A 166 -10.09 -3.25 17.35
C LEU A 166 -9.34 -3.64 16.07
N LEU A 167 -9.64 -4.79 15.48
CA LEU A 167 -9.03 -5.23 14.22
C LEU A 167 -9.38 -4.27 13.08
N LEU A 168 -10.66 -3.94 12.91
CA LEU A 168 -11.13 -2.98 11.91
C LEU A 168 -10.48 -1.61 12.11
N ARG A 169 -10.43 -1.13 13.36
CA ARG A 169 -9.75 0.12 13.71
C ARG A 169 -8.27 0.08 13.35
N ASN A 170 -7.56 -1.00 13.67
CA ASN A 170 -6.14 -1.14 13.38
C ASN A 170 -5.87 -1.12 11.87
N ILE A 171 -6.63 -1.87 11.08
CA ILE A 171 -6.49 -1.93 9.61
C ILE A 171 -6.73 -0.55 8.97
N LEU A 172 -7.76 0.19 9.40
CA LEU A 172 -8.03 1.54 8.91
C LEU A 172 -6.97 2.56 9.39
N HIS A 173 -6.38 2.34 10.57
CA HIS A 173 -5.30 3.17 11.10
C HIS A 173 -3.99 3.05 10.29
N VAL A 174 -3.73 1.92 9.62
CA VAL A 174 -2.49 1.72 8.84
C VAL A 174 -2.33 2.84 7.78
N PRO A 175 -1.17 3.54 7.75
CA PRO A 175 -0.95 4.63 6.82
C PRO A 175 -0.77 4.12 5.38
N ALA A 176 -1.28 4.87 4.40
CA ALA A 176 -1.03 4.60 3.00
C ALA A 176 0.46 4.72 2.65
N ASP A 177 0.93 3.93 1.67
CA ASP A 177 2.21 4.15 1.00
C ASP A 177 1.99 4.28 -0.51
N PRO A 178 1.81 5.51 -1.00
CA PRO A 178 1.57 5.75 -2.42
C PRO A 178 2.67 5.19 -3.35
N LYS A 179 3.90 4.99 -2.84
CA LYS A 179 5.00 4.45 -3.65
C LYS A 179 4.95 2.93 -3.73
N ALA A 180 4.55 2.26 -2.64
CA ALA A 180 4.42 0.81 -2.60
C ALA A 180 3.21 0.33 -3.40
N GLU A 181 2.11 1.09 -3.35
CA GLU A 181 0.84 0.75 -4.02
C GLU A 181 0.95 0.69 -5.56
N LYS A 182 1.99 1.29 -6.17
CA LYS A 182 2.26 1.26 -7.63
C LYS A 182 1.02 1.52 -8.52
N ARG A 183 0.11 2.35 -8.04
CA ARG A 183 -1.17 2.66 -8.67
C ARG A 183 -0.98 3.41 -9.99
N THR A 184 -1.90 3.16 -10.92
CA THR A 184 -2.16 4.08 -12.02
C THR A 184 -3.14 5.18 -11.57
N ASP A 185 -3.23 6.28 -12.31
CA ASP A 185 -4.05 7.44 -11.92
C ASP A 185 -5.56 7.11 -11.75
N GLU A 186 -6.03 5.99 -12.31
CA GLU A 186 -7.44 5.59 -12.29
C GLU A 186 -7.82 4.59 -11.19
N ASP A 187 -6.84 3.97 -10.50
CA ASP A 187 -7.14 2.92 -9.52
C ASP A 187 -7.76 3.50 -8.24
N ALA A 188 -8.53 2.72 -7.47
CA ALA A 188 -8.99 3.07 -6.12
C ALA A 188 -7.90 2.81 -5.07
N THR A 189 -7.72 3.70 -4.08
CA THR A 189 -6.66 3.52 -3.06
C THR A 189 -6.92 2.24 -2.26
N ILE A 190 -5.89 1.66 -1.65
CA ILE A 190 -6.10 0.51 -0.76
C ILE A 190 -7.07 0.87 0.37
N HIS A 191 -7.02 2.11 0.86
CA HIS A 191 -7.96 2.59 1.86
C HIS A 191 -9.40 2.60 1.32
N ASP A 192 -9.64 3.14 0.13
CA ASP A 192 -10.96 3.17 -0.51
C ASP A 192 -11.49 1.76 -0.83
N GLN A 193 -10.61 0.82 -1.18
CA GLN A 193 -10.98 -0.59 -1.39
C GLN A 193 -11.46 -1.25 -0.08
N VAL A 194 -10.77 -0.99 1.04
CA VAL A 194 -11.23 -1.44 2.37
C VAL A 194 -12.59 -0.82 2.72
N LEU A 195 -12.78 0.49 2.48
CA LEU A 195 -14.06 1.16 2.71
C LEU A 195 -15.19 0.59 1.85
N TRP A 196 -14.90 0.33 0.58
CA TRP A 196 -15.85 -0.30 -0.33
C TRP A 196 -16.28 -1.68 0.17
N ASN A 197 -15.35 -2.49 0.67
CA ASN A 197 -15.68 -3.80 1.21
C ASN A 197 -16.42 -3.72 2.55
N LEU A 198 -16.14 -2.74 3.41
CA LEU A 198 -16.95 -2.49 4.61
C LEU A 198 -18.40 -2.24 4.21
N HIS A 199 -18.61 -1.35 3.24
CA HIS A 199 -19.94 -1.01 2.72
C HIS A 199 -20.63 -2.20 2.03
N ALA A 200 -19.94 -2.89 1.13
CA ALA A 200 -20.50 -4.01 0.38
C ALA A 200 -20.94 -5.18 1.28
N ASN A 201 -20.39 -5.28 2.49
CA ASN A 201 -20.72 -6.29 3.49
C ASN A 201 -21.59 -5.75 4.64
N GLY A 202 -22.07 -4.50 4.57
CA GLY A 202 -22.91 -3.88 5.59
C GLY A 202 -22.22 -3.66 6.94
N VAL A 203 -20.89 -3.68 6.98
CA VAL A 203 -20.12 -3.50 8.22
C VAL A 203 -20.20 -2.05 8.68
N ASP A 204 -20.26 -1.09 7.76
CA ASP A 204 -20.50 0.32 8.04
C ASP A 204 -21.82 0.56 8.80
N ASP A 205 -22.90 -0.11 8.38
CA ASP A 205 -24.19 -0.07 9.10
C ASP A 205 -24.08 -0.65 10.52
N LEU A 206 -23.31 -1.73 10.71
CA LEU A 206 -23.04 -2.30 12.04
C LEU A 206 -22.26 -1.33 12.92
N ILE A 207 -21.25 -0.64 12.37
CA ILE A 207 -20.49 0.38 13.10
C ILE A 207 -21.39 1.56 13.47
N LEU A 208 -22.29 2.00 12.57
CA LEU A 208 -23.27 3.05 12.86
C LEU A 208 -24.27 2.62 13.95
N TYR A 209 -24.70 1.37 13.95
CA TYR A 209 -25.51 0.80 15.03
C TYR A 209 -24.78 0.86 16.37
N VAL A 210 -23.53 0.38 16.43
CA VAL A 210 -22.69 0.44 17.66
C VAL A 210 -22.50 1.89 18.13
N ALA A 211 -22.33 2.84 17.22
CA ALA A 211 -22.14 4.24 17.56
C ALA A 211 -23.41 4.93 18.11
N SER A 212 -24.60 4.45 17.74
CA SER A 212 -25.88 5.11 18.03
C SER A 212 -26.73 4.39 19.08
N SER A 213 -26.48 3.10 19.32
CA SER A 213 -27.23 2.31 20.30
C SER A 213 -26.76 2.61 21.73
N PRO A 214 -27.69 2.90 22.68
CA PRO A 214 -27.33 3.10 24.08
C PRO A 214 -26.78 1.83 24.73
N ASP A 215 -27.25 0.66 24.28
CA ASP A 215 -26.85 -0.65 24.82
C ASP A 215 -25.39 -0.98 24.42
N GLU A 216 -24.92 -0.45 23.30
CA GLU A 216 -23.56 -0.66 22.79
C GLU A 216 -22.57 0.47 23.16
N SER A 217 -22.99 1.39 24.03
CA SER A 217 -22.23 2.59 24.40
C SER A 217 -20.81 2.30 24.91
N ARG A 218 -20.55 1.11 25.44
CA ARG A 218 -19.20 0.68 25.87
C ARG A 218 -18.18 0.66 24.73
N TRP A 219 -18.62 0.51 23.49
CA TRP A 219 -17.77 0.49 22.29
C TRP A 219 -17.82 1.78 21.49
N CYS A 220 -18.46 2.85 22.00
CA CYS A 220 -18.60 4.11 21.28
C CYS A 220 -17.25 4.72 20.86
N MET A 221 -16.20 4.59 21.69
CA MET A 221 -14.86 5.07 21.37
C MET A 221 -14.22 4.30 20.22
N HIS A 222 -14.43 2.97 20.17
CA HIS A 222 -13.99 2.15 19.05
C HIS A 222 -14.68 2.59 17.75
N ALA A 223 -16.01 2.74 17.78
CA ALA A 223 -16.77 3.21 16.62
C ALA A 223 -16.33 4.61 16.17
N LEU A 224 -16.08 5.54 17.11
CA LEU A 224 -15.56 6.87 16.80
C LEU A 224 -14.20 6.82 16.11
N GLU A 225 -13.26 6.02 16.61
CA GLU A 225 -11.94 5.85 15.99
C GLU A 225 -12.04 5.24 14.58
N ILE A 226 -12.88 4.22 14.41
CA ILE A 226 -13.14 3.61 13.09
C ILE A 226 -13.68 4.67 12.13
N ILE A 227 -14.75 5.38 12.49
CA ILE A 227 -15.36 6.41 11.63
C ILE A 227 -14.35 7.53 11.32
N SER A 228 -13.58 7.97 12.31
CA SER A 228 -12.52 8.96 12.10
C SER A 228 -11.45 8.45 11.12
N HIS A 229 -11.10 7.17 11.19
CA HIS A 229 -10.15 6.58 10.25
C HIS A 229 -10.75 6.33 8.87
N MET A 230 -12.06 6.07 8.76
CA MET A 230 -12.73 5.96 7.45
C MET A 230 -12.69 7.28 6.69
N LEU A 231 -12.76 8.41 7.39
CA LEU A 231 -12.81 9.75 6.79
C LEU A 231 -11.44 10.43 6.68
N ARG A 232 -10.36 9.77 7.10
CA ARG A 232 -9.05 10.42 7.29
C ARG A 232 -8.40 10.96 6.02
N GLU A 233 -8.70 10.35 4.87
CA GLU A 233 -8.14 10.72 3.56
C GLU A 233 -9.05 11.69 2.79
N GLN A 234 -10.17 12.10 3.40
CA GLN A 234 -11.18 12.94 2.76
C GLN A 234 -11.14 14.36 3.30
N LYS A 235 -11.43 15.34 2.43
CA LYS A 235 -11.67 16.72 2.86
C LYS A 235 -13.16 16.91 3.13
N ALA A 236 -13.50 17.45 4.31
CA ALA A 236 -14.89 17.59 4.75
C ALA A 236 -15.76 18.42 3.79
N ASP A 237 -15.18 19.46 3.18
CA ASP A 237 -15.86 20.31 2.20
C ASP A 237 -16.21 19.55 0.90
N ILE A 238 -15.32 18.66 0.46
CA ILE A 238 -15.57 17.82 -0.72
C ILE A 238 -16.71 16.85 -0.39
N VAL A 239 -16.61 16.10 0.71
CA VAL A 239 -17.62 15.10 1.11
C VAL A 239 -19.01 15.72 1.27
N ALA A 240 -19.10 16.90 1.90
CA ALA A 240 -20.38 17.60 2.09
C ALA A 240 -21.04 18.00 0.75
N LYS A 241 -20.24 18.31 -0.27
CA LYS A 241 -20.72 18.66 -1.61
C LYS A 241 -21.10 17.42 -2.43
N THR A 242 -20.49 16.26 -2.20
CA THR A 242 -20.74 15.04 -2.98
C THR A 242 -22.14 14.45 -2.74
N ALA A 243 -22.72 14.64 -1.56
CA ALA A 243 -24.04 14.13 -1.21
C ALA A 243 -25.20 14.87 -1.91
N VAL A 244 -24.96 16.10 -2.38
CA VAL A 244 -25.94 16.89 -3.13
C VAL A 244 -25.68 16.68 -4.61
N ARG A 245 -26.73 16.32 -5.37
CA ARG A 245 -26.62 16.22 -6.83
C ARG A 245 -26.09 17.54 -7.36
N ARG A 246 -24.85 17.53 -7.87
CA ARG A 246 -24.15 18.74 -8.33
C ARG A 246 -25.07 19.54 -9.25
N THR A 247 -25.23 20.82 -8.94
CA THR A 247 -26.02 21.68 -9.80
C THR A 247 -25.30 21.88 -11.13
N ARG A 248 -26.04 22.10 -12.22
CA ARG A 248 -25.45 22.37 -13.54
C ARG A 248 -24.48 23.56 -13.51
N LYS A 249 -24.76 24.54 -12.63
CA LYS A 249 -23.92 25.73 -12.44
C LYS A 249 -22.56 25.39 -11.82
N GLU A 250 -22.52 24.52 -10.81
CA GLU A 250 -21.26 24.05 -10.20
C GLU A 250 -20.42 23.26 -11.22
N GLN A 251 -21.06 22.44 -12.05
CA GLN A 251 -20.35 21.71 -13.12
C GLN A 251 -19.72 22.66 -14.16
N GLU A 252 -20.43 23.73 -14.52
CA GLU A 252 -19.95 24.76 -15.45
C GLU A 252 -18.84 25.64 -14.82
N GLU A 253 -18.84 25.83 -13.50
CA GLU A 253 -17.77 26.52 -12.76
C GLU A 253 -16.52 25.65 -12.65
N ASP A 254 -16.66 24.36 -12.29
CA ASP A 254 -15.56 23.39 -12.23
C ASP A 254 -14.86 23.24 -13.60
N THR A 255 -15.62 23.19 -14.69
CA THR A 255 -15.05 23.11 -16.05
C THR A 255 -14.27 24.37 -16.41
N ARG A 256 -14.76 25.55 -16.02
CA ARG A 256 -13.99 26.80 -16.21
C ARG A 256 -12.72 26.82 -15.37
N GLU A 257 -12.76 26.37 -14.12
CA GLU A 257 -11.56 26.28 -13.28
C GLU A 257 -10.53 25.32 -13.87
N LEU A 258 -10.97 24.17 -14.38
CA LEU A 258 -10.13 23.22 -15.12
C LEU A 258 -9.50 23.85 -16.36
N GLU A 259 -10.26 24.59 -17.16
CA GLU A 259 -9.75 25.31 -18.34
C GLU A 259 -8.69 26.34 -17.94
N ILE A 260 -8.94 27.14 -16.90
CA ILE A 260 -7.97 28.13 -16.38
C ILE A 260 -6.69 27.44 -15.89
N MET A 261 -6.80 26.32 -15.18
CA MET A 261 -5.64 25.55 -14.72
C MET A 261 -4.85 24.97 -15.91
N TYR A 262 -5.53 24.43 -16.91
CA TYR A 262 -4.91 23.92 -18.14
C TYR A 262 -4.16 25.01 -18.89
N GLU A 263 -4.75 26.19 -19.06
CA GLU A 263 -4.11 27.33 -19.71
C GLU A 263 -2.87 27.79 -18.94
N ARG A 264 -2.94 27.83 -17.60
CA ARG A 264 -1.81 28.18 -16.75
C ARG A 264 -0.66 27.19 -16.86
N GLU A 265 -0.97 25.89 -16.87
CA GLU A 265 0.03 24.83 -17.06
C GLU A 265 0.67 24.93 -18.47
N LYS A 266 -0.14 25.14 -19.51
CA LYS A 266 0.33 25.32 -20.88
C LYS A 266 1.23 26.54 -21.02
N ALA A 267 0.88 27.67 -20.41
CA ALA A 267 1.71 28.87 -20.37
C ALA A 267 3.04 28.63 -19.63
N SER A 268 3.00 27.89 -18.52
CA SER A 268 4.20 27.50 -17.77
C SER A 268 5.11 26.57 -18.59
N LYS A 269 4.56 25.57 -19.28
CA LYS A 269 5.33 24.69 -20.18
C LYS A 269 5.93 25.46 -21.36
N ASN A 270 5.18 26.38 -21.95
CA ASN A 270 5.67 27.21 -23.06
C ASN A 270 6.80 28.15 -22.63
N SER A 271 6.68 28.79 -21.47
CA SER A 271 7.76 29.64 -20.92
C SER A 271 9.00 28.83 -20.51
N ALA A 272 8.82 27.60 -20.02
CA ALA A 272 9.92 26.67 -19.76
C ALA A 272 10.59 26.20 -21.07
N SER A 273 9.81 25.97 -22.13
CA SER A 273 10.33 25.63 -23.46
C SER A 273 11.06 26.78 -24.15
N GLN A 274 10.80 28.03 -23.75
CA GLN A 274 11.58 29.20 -24.19
C GLN A 274 12.97 29.29 -23.53
N LYS A 275 13.26 28.49 -22.50
CA LYS A 275 14.61 28.37 -21.94
C LYS A 275 15.49 27.50 -22.84
N GLY A 276 15.96 28.11 -23.92
CA GLY A 276 17.07 27.64 -24.73
C GLY A 276 16.76 26.42 -25.61
N ILE A 277 16.68 26.65 -26.92
CA ILE A 277 16.60 25.60 -27.97
C ILE A 277 17.88 24.72 -28.02
N ARG A 278 18.90 25.02 -27.20
CA ARG A 278 20.24 24.45 -27.30
C ARG A 278 20.56 23.60 -26.09
N HIS A 279 21.29 22.51 -26.31
CA HIS A 279 21.73 21.60 -25.25
C HIS A 279 22.52 22.34 -24.17
N SER A 280 22.52 21.82 -22.94
CA SER A 280 23.21 22.40 -21.78
C SER A 280 24.70 22.72 -22.02
N ASN A 281 25.36 22.04 -22.96
CA ASN A 281 26.76 22.27 -23.32
C ASN A 281 27.00 23.37 -24.37
N PHE A 282 25.96 24.10 -24.81
CA PHE A 282 26.15 25.22 -25.73
C PHE A 282 26.58 26.45 -24.91
N GLY A 283 27.86 26.47 -24.53
CA GLY A 283 28.47 27.60 -23.81
C GLY A 283 28.77 28.74 -24.77
N GLY A 284 27.93 29.77 -24.79
CA GLY A 284 28.28 31.03 -25.42
C GLY A 284 29.45 31.69 -24.68
N THR A 285 30.42 32.22 -25.42
CA THR A 285 31.53 32.98 -24.84
C THR A 285 31.18 34.46 -24.87
N TYR A 286 31.24 35.12 -23.71
CA TYR A 286 31.13 36.58 -23.63
C TYR A 286 32.25 37.15 -22.75
N TYR A 287 32.63 38.40 -22.99
CA TYR A 287 33.54 39.13 -22.11
C TYR A 287 32.72 40.00 -21.15
N MET A 288 33.10 40.02 -19.87
CA MET A 288 32.46 40.91 -18.90
C MET A 288 33.06 42.31 -18.99
N GLN A 289 32.22 43.30 -19.25
CA GLN A 289 32.61 44.70 -19.18
C GLN A 289 32.71 45.11 -17.69
N ASN A 290 33.76 45.86 -17.33
CA ASN A 290 34.08 46.34 -15.97
C ASN A 290 34.80 45.37 -15.02
N LEU A 291 35.20 44.17 -15.48
CA LEU A 291 36.15 43.30 -14.77
C LEU A 291 37.41 43.12 -15.63
N LYS A 292 38.58 43.43 -15.07
CA LYS A 292 39.87 43.29 -15.76
C LYS A 292 40.51 41.94 -15.43
N ALA A 293 40.92 41.19 -16.46
CA ALA A 293 41.71 39.98 -16.31
C ALA A 293 43.21 40.29 -16.49
N LEU A 294 44.09 39.38 -16.07
CA LEU A 294 45.55 39.52 -16.16
C LEU A 294 46.12 39.23 -17.56
N ASN A 295 45.29 39.27 -18.61
CA ASN A 295 45.73 39.08 -20.00
C ASN A 295 46.03 40.42 -20.69
N ASP A 296 46.83 40.39 -21.77
CA ASP A 296 47.27 41.60 -22.49
C ASP A 296 46.12 42.49 -22.99
N GLU A 297 44.92 41.92 -23.21
CA GLU A 297 43.73 42.65 -23.63
C GLU A 297 42.82 43.12 -22.47
N ASN A 298 43.13 42.81 -21.21
CA ASN A 298 42.33 43.12 -20.01
C ASN A 298 40.85 42.64 -20.05
N LYS A 299 40.50 41.64 -20.87
CA LYS A 299 39.13 41.12 -21.01
C LYS A 299 38.96 39.80 -20.26
N LEU A 300 38.05 39.75 -19.30
CA LEU A 300 37.66 38.52 -18.63
C LEU A 300 36.62 37.75 -19.47
N LEU A 301 37.03 36.60 -20.03
CA LEU A 301 36.17 35.70 -20.79
C LEU A 301 35.37 34.79 -19.85
N TYR A 302 34.07 34.62 -20.14
CA TYR A 302 33.16 33.78 -19.37
C TYR A 302 32.39 32.84 -20.30
N HIS A 303 32.26 31.58 -19.88
CA HIS A 303 31.67 30.50 -20.68
C HIS A 303 30.43 29.87 -20.02
N LYS A 304 29.98 30.39 -18.87
CA LYS A 304 28.75 29.94 -18.21
C LYS A 304 27.60 30.87 -18.58
N PRO A 305 26.33 30.40 -18.53
CA PRO A 305 25.17 31.24 -18.81
C PRO A 305 25.12 32.49 -17.92
N VAL A 306 24.63 33.60 -18.47
CA VAL A 306 24.55 34.90 -17.78
C VAL A 306 23.70 34.77 -16.50
N GLN A 307 24.37 34.87 -15.35
CA GLN A 307 23.71 34.96 -14.04
C GLN A 307 23.43 36.44 -13.69
N PRO A 308 22.36 36.75 -12.93
CA PRO A 308 22.11 38.10 -12.47
C PRO A 308 23.27 38.63 -11.61
N ALA A 309 23.55 39.94 -11.72
CA ALA A 309 24.80 40.60 -11.33
C ALA A 309 25.17 40.64 -9.82
N GLY A 310 24.61 39.76 -8.99
CA GLY A 310 24.89 39.64 -7.55
C GLY A 310 25.72 38.43 -7.14
N GLU A 311 25.94 37.44 -8.02
CA GLU A 311 26.56 36.15 -7.66
C GLU A 311 28.04 36.01 -8.11
N THR A 312 28.65 37.06 -8.68
CA THR A 312 30.05 37.02 -9.11
C THR A 312 31.01 37.29 -7.95
N THR A 313 31.07 36.40 -6.97
CA THR A 313 32.19 36.37 -6.02
C THR A 313 33.36 35.62 -6.66
N ALA A 314 34.47 36.33 -6.86
CA ALA A 314 35.77 35.76 -7.25
C ALA A 314 36.37 34.95 -6.10
N THR A 315 35.82 33.77 -5.84
CA THR A 315 36.42 32.63 -5.12
C THR A 315 35.37 31.53 -5.05
N THR A 316 35.13 30.86 -6.18
CA THR A 316 34.40 29.59 -6.14
C THR A 316 35.35 28.54 -5.58
N LYS A 317 35.30 28.31 -4.27
CA LYS A 317 35.71 27.01 -3.72
C LYS A 317 34.92 25.96 -4.49
N GLN A 318 35.61 25.04 -5.16
CA GLN A 318 34.96 23.89 -5.79
C GLN A 318 34.10 23.20 -4.73
N PRO A 319 32.78 23.04 -4.95
CA PRO A 319 32.04 22.04 -4.20
C PRO A 319 32.69 20.70 -4.56
N GLN A 320 33.14 19.95 -3.56
CA GLN A 320 33.49 18.54 -3.74
C GLN A 320 32.30 17.86 -4.41
N GLN A 321 32.46 17.50 -5.68
CA GLN A 321 31.51 16.69 -6.40
C GLN A 321 31.46 15.33 -5.70
N GLN A 322 30.36 15.04 -5.03
CA GLN A 322 29.98 13.67 -4.71
C GLN A 322 29.81 12.90 -6.03
N PRO A 323 30.23 11.62 -6.10
CA PRO A 323 30.44 10.95 -7.37
C PRO A 323 29.14 10.71 -8.15
N PRO A 324 29.19 10.58 -9.49
CA PRO A 324 28.02 10.52 -10.40
C PRO A 324 27.13 9.27 -10.28
N GLN A 325 27.34 8.42 -9.27
CA GLN A 325 26.77 7.07 -9.19
C GLN A 325 25.23 7.05 -9.15
N GLN A 326 24.58 8.00 -8.46
CA GLN A 326 23.10 8.04 -8.40
C GLN A 326 22.47 8.40 -9.76
N GLN A 327 23.08 9.29 -10.54
CA GLN A 327 22.58 9.69 -11.86
C GLN A 327 22.88 8.63 -12.95
N GLN A 328 23.89 7.80 -12.73
CA GLN A 328 24.23 6.66 -13.58
C GLN A 328 23.33 5.45 -13.28
N GLN A 329 23.00 5.21 -12.00
CA GLN A 329 22.02 4.21 -11.58
C GLN A 329 20.60 4.53 -12.07
N GLN A 330 20.15 5.79 -11.98
CA GLN A 330 18.84 6.19 -12.53
C GLN A 330 18.77 5.99 -14.06
N ARG A 331 19.85 6.28 -14.78
CA ARG A 331 19.91 6.03 -16.24
C ARG A 331 19.92 4.54 -16.57
N GLN A 332 20.62 3.71 -15.80
CA GLN A 332 20.58 2.25 -15.97
C GLN A 332 19.20 1.67 -15.65
N GLN A 333 18.53 2.15 -14.60
CA GLN A 333 17.15 1.74 -14.27
C GLN A 333 16.16 2.14 -15.36
N GLN A 334 16.25 3.36 -15.91
CA GLN A 334 15.40 3.78 -17.03
C GLN A 334 15.66 2.97 -18.29
N GLN A 335 16.91 2.61 -18.58
CA GLN A 335 17.24 1.74 -19.72
C GLN A 335 16.72 0.31 -19.53
N GLN A 336 16.79 -0.24 -18.31
CA GLN A 336 16.21 -1.55 -17.99
C GLN A 336 14.69 -1.55 -18.11
N GLN A 337 14.00 -0.50 -17.63
CA GLN A 337 12.55 -0.36 -17.80
C GLN A 337 12.15 -0.27 -19.27
N GLN A 338 12.87 0.49 -20.10
CA GLN A 338 12.60 0.53 -21.54
C GLN A 338 12.87 -0.81 -22.25
N GLN A 339 13.85 -1.60 -21.79
CA GLN A 339 14.06 -2.94 -22.31
C GLN A 339 12.95 -3.91 -21.92
N GLN A 340 12.48 -3.86 -20.67
CA GLN A 340 11.34 -4.68 -20.22
C GLN A 340 10.04 -4.34 -20.97
N GLN A 341 9.75 -3.06 -21.18
CA GLN A 341 8.58 -2.65 -21.97
C GLN A 341 8.66 -3.14 -23.43
N ARG A 342 9.84 -3.10 -24.05
CA ARG A 342 10.03 -3.67 -25.40
C ARG A 342 9.86 -5.18 -25.44
N GLN A 343 10.32 -5.90 -24.43
CA GLN A 343 10.11 -7.35 -24.33
C GLN A 343 8.63 -7.71 -24.15
N GLN A 344 7.89 -6.96 -23.31
CA GLN A 344 6.45 -7.15 -23.16
C GLN A 344 5.69 -6.88 -24.46
N GLN A 345 6.03 -5.80 -25.18
CA GLN A 345 5.41 -5.53 -26.49
C GLN A 345 5.71 -6.63 -27.52
N GLN A 346 6.92 -7.19 -27.53
CA GLN A 346 7.25 -8.32 -28.40
C GLN A 346 6.48 -9.60 -28.02
N GLN A 347 6.32 -9.89 -26.73
CA GLN A 347 5.49 -11.02 -26.28
C GLN A 347 4.01 -10.85 -26.66
N GLN A 348 3.44 -9.65 -26.51
CA GLN A 348 2.07 -9.37 -26.95
C GLN A 348 1.91 -9.54 -28.46
N GLN A 349 2.87 -9.08 -29.26
CA GLN A 349 2.83 -9.28 -30.72
C GLN A 349 2.92 -10.77 -31.09
N GLN A 350 3.76 -11.55 -30.39
CA GLN A 350 3.83 -13.01 -30.63
C GLN A 350 2.54 -13.72 -30.25
N GLN A 351 1.90 -13.36 -29.13
CA GLN A 351 0.60 -13.91 -28.75
C GLN A 351 -0.49 -13.57 -29.76
N GLN A 352 -0.53 -12.34 -30.27
CA GLN A 352 -1.47 -11.95 -31.33
C GLN A 352 -1.23 -12.75 -32.62
N GLN A 353 0.02 -12.98 -33.02
CA GLN A 353 0.33 -13.80 -34.19
C GLN A 353 -0.10 -15.26 -33.99
N GLN A 354 0.10 -15.83 -32.80
CA GLN A 354 -0.35 -17.19 -32.50
C GLN A 354 -1.87 -17.31 -32.53
N GLN A 355 -2.60 -16.33 -31.98
CA GLN A 355 -4.07 -16.31 -32.06
C GLN A 355 -4.57 -16.20 -33.51
N GLN A 356 -3.93 -15.38 -34.34
CA GLN A 356 -4.28 -15.29 -35.77
C GLN A 356 -4.03 -16.62 -36.50
N GLN A 357 -2.92 -17.31 -36.21
CA GLN A 357 -2.65 -18.63 -36.81
C GLN A 357 -3.68 -19.68 -36.37
N GLN A 358 -4.06 -19.69 -35.09
CA GLN A 358 -5.11 -20.60 -34.60
C GLN A 358 -6.46 -20.34 -35.28
N GLN A 359 -6.84 -19.07 -35.45
CA GLN A 359 -8.07 -18.71 -36.17
C GLN A 359 -8.03 -19.16 -37.64
N GLN A 360 -6.89 -19.00 -38.32
CA GLN A 360 -6.74 -19.48 -39.70
C GLN A 360 -6.84 -21.01 -39.80
N GLN A 361 -6.25 -21.75 -38.86
CA GLN A 361 -6.36 -23.20 -38.81
C GLN A 361 -7.81 -23.66 -38.57
N GLN A 362 -8.53 -23.00 -37.66
CA GLN A 362 -9.95 -23.30 -37.42
C GLN A 362 -10.80 -23.03 -38.67
N GLN A 363 -10.56 -21.92 -39.39
CA GLN A 363 -11.26 -21.63 -40.63
C GLN A 363 -10.97 -22.67 -41.73
N GLN A 364 -9.72 -23.14 -41.85
CA GLN A 364 -9.37 -24.19 -42.80
C GLN A 364 -10.03 -25.53 -42.45
N GLN A 365 -10.09 -25.90 -41.17
CA GLN A 365 -10.78 -27.11 -40.72
C GLN A 365 -12.29 -27.03 -41.00
N GLN A 366 -12.92 -25.87 -40.76
CA GLN A 366 -14.34 -25.66 -41.09
C GLN A 366 -14.60 -25.76 -42.60
N GLN A 367 -13.72 -25.20 -43.44
CA GLN A 367 -13.83 -25.33 -44.90
C GLN A 367 -13.66 -26.78 -45.37
N GLN A 368 -12.73 -27.55 -44.79
CA GLN A 368 -12.57 -28.98 -45.11
C GLN A 368 -13.79 -29.81 -44.69
N GLN A 369 -14.37 -29.54 -43.51
CA GLN A 369 -15.60 -30.20 -43.07
C GLN A 369 -16.79 -29.87 -43.98
N GLN A 370 -16.91 -28.62 -44.45
CA GLN A 370 -17.95 -28.24 -45.41
C GLN A 370 -17.76 -28.91 -46.78
N GLN A 371 -16.53 -29.09 -47.25
CA GLN A 371 -16.26 -29.81 -48.51
C GLN A 371 -16.54 -31.32 -48.38
N GLN A 372 -16.28 -31.93 -47.21
CA GLN A 372 -16.63 -33.34 -46.97
C GLN A 372 -18.14 -33.58 -46.82
N GLN A 373 -18.93 -32.56 -46.49
CA GLN A 373 -20.40 -32.67 -46.46
C GLN A 373 -21.06 -32.44 -47.84
N GLN A 374 -20.29 -32.04 -48.85
CA GLN A 374 -20.77 -31.80 -50.22
C GLN A 374 -20.35 -32.88 -51.23
N GLN A 375 -19.62 -33.92 -50.78
CA GLN A 375 -19.41 -35.18 -51.51
C GLN A 375 -20.27 -36.26 -50.88
#